data_AF-A0AAV0W758-F1
#
_entry.id   AF-A0AAV0W758-F1
#
_cell.length_a   1.000
_cell.length_b   1.000
_cell.length_c   1.000
_cell.angle_alpha   90.00
_cell.angle_beta   90.00
_cell.angle_gamma   90.00
#
_symmetry.space_group_name_H-M   'P 1'
#
loop_
_entity.id
_entity.type
_entity.pdbx_description
1 polymer ?
#
loop_
_entity_poly.entity_id
_entity_poly.type
_entity_poly.pdbx_seq_one_letter_code
_entity_poly.pdbx_strand_id
1 'polypeptide(L)' 'MIRSACGSNDHPDAILFIQMFRLLSTYLLVNPPKGANVSSGDMINTLLNIKDITNTNERAQRINQELDQI' A
#
# COMPACT_ATOMS: atom_id res chain seq x y z
N MET A 1 -4.83 16.53 -4.98
CA MET A 1 -4.65 15.08 -5.27
C MET A 1 -5.46 14.21 -4.30
N ILE A 2 -5.29 14.32 -2.98
CA ILE A 2 -6.18 13.61 -2.02
C ILE A 2 -7.55 14.29 -1.93
N ARG A 3 -7.62 15.63 -1.90
CA ARG A 3 -8.89 16.37 -1.93
C ARG A 3 -9.80 15.96 -3.09
N SER A 4 -9.25 15.77 -4.28
CA SER A 4 -9.99 15.30 -5.46
C SER A 4 -10.47 13.85 -5.35
N ALA A 5 -9.85 13.04 -4.49
CA ALA A 5 -10.31 11.67 -4.20
C ALA A 5 -11.48 11.65 -3.20
N CYS A 6 -11.70 12.75 -2.46
CA CYS A 6 -12.80 12.90 -1.50
C CYS A 6 -14.12 13.36 -2.13
N GLY A 7 -14.20 13.43 -3.47
CA GLY A 7 -15.41 13.81 -4.20
C GLY A 7 -15.88 15.22 -3.84
N SER A 8 -17.13 15.33 -3.36
CA SER A 8 -17.74 16.61 -2.95
C SER A 8 -17.28 17.12 -1.58
N ASN A 9 -16.43 16.37 -0.86
CA ASN A 9 -15.88 16.81 0.41
C ASN A 9 -14.55 17.54 0.20
N ASP A 10 -14.64 18.86 -0.04
CA ASP A 10 -13.49 19.72 -0.28
C ASP A 10 -12.61 19.96 0.96
N HIS A 11 -13.15 19.72 2.16
CA HIS A 11 -12.44 19.88 3.43
C HIS A 11 -12.54 18.59 4.26
N PRO A 12 -11.86 17.51 3.83
CA PRO A 12 -11.84 16.27 4.60
C PRO A 12 -11.22 16.54 5.98
N ASP A 13 -11.84 15.97 7.03
CA ASP A 13 -11.23 15.99 8.35
C ASP A 13 -9.94 15.16 8.38
N ALA A 14 -9.18 15.25 9.47
CA ALA A 14 -7.91 14.55 9.60
C ALA A 14 -8.05 13.01 9.49
N ILE A 15 -9.17 12.45 9.96
CA ILE A 15 -9.45 11.01 9.94
C ILE A 15 -9.73 10.55 8.50
N LEU A 16 -10.57 11.29 7.77
CA LEU A 16 -10.86 10.96 6.38
C LEU A 16 -9.62 11.15 5.51
N PHE A 17 -8.83 12.19 5.77
CA PHE A 17 -7.55 12.40 5.08
C PHE A 17 -6.61 11.22 5.28
N ILE A 18 -6.42 10.74 6.52
CA ILE A 18 -5.49 9.63 6.78
C ILE A 18 -5.98 8.32 6.17
N GLN A 19 -7.29 8.08 6.17
CA GLN A 19 -7.89 6.92 5.52
C GLN A 19 -7.66 6.95 4.01
N MET A 20 -7.93 8.08 3.35
CA MET A 20 -7.72 8.24 1.92
C MET A 20 -6.24 8.16 1.54
N PHE A 21 -5.36 8.73 2.35
CA PHE A 21 -3.92 8.62 2.18
C PHE A 21 -3.44 7.17 2.22
N ARG A 22 -3.87 6.39 3.24
CA ARG A 22 -3.55 4.96 3.35
C ARG A 22 -4.07 4.17 2.15
N LEU A 23 -5.33 4.39 1.78
CA LEU A 23 -5.96 3.70 0.66
C LEU A 23 -5.21 3.95 -0.66
N LEU A 24 -4.96 5.21 -1.00
CA LEU A 24 -4.26 5.58 -2.22
C LEU A 24 -2.82 5.06 -2.24
N SER A 25 -2.11 5.15 -1.11
CA SER A 25 -0.74 4.67 -1.00
C SER A 25 -0.66 3.16 -1.22
N THR A 26 -1.54 2.38 -0.57
CA THR A 26 -1.59 0.92 -0.75
C THR A 26 -2.02 0.56 -2.17
N TYR A 27 -3.00 1.27 -2.75
CA TYR A 27 -3.43 1.02 -4.12
C TYR A 27 -2.28 1.21 -5.12
N LEU A 28 -1.49 2.28 -4.98
CA LEU A 28 -0.36 2.56 -5.88
C LEU A 28 0.77 1.53 -5.78
N LEU A 29 0.93 0.89 -4.61
CA LEU A 29 1.89 -0.21 -4.43
C LEU A 29 1.46 -1.48 -5.18
N VAL A 30 0.15 -1.75 -5.23
CA VAL A 30 -0.40 -2.93 -5.93
C VAL A 30 -0.53 -2.65 -7.43
N ASN A 31 -1.02 -1.46 -7.77
CA ASN A 31 -1.33 -1.03 -9.13
C ASN A 31 -0.52 0.22 -9.47
N PRO A 32 0.69 0.04 -10.03
CA PRO A 32 1.49 1.16 -10.46
C PRO A 32 0.77 1.94 -11.58
N PRO A 33 0.94 3.27 -11.64
CA PRO A 33 0.29 4.09 -12.66
C PRO A 33 0.77 3.73 -14.07
N LYS A 34 -0.09 3.93 -15.06
CA LYS A 34 0.25 3.66 -16.48
C LYS A 34 1.51 4.43 -16.87
N GLY A 35 2.50 3.72 -17.43
CA GLY A 35 3.80 4.28 -17.80
C GLY A 35 4.85 4.29 -16.69
N ALA A 36 4.52 3.79 -15.49
CA ALA A 36 5.52 3.51 -14.47
C ALA A 36 6.44 2.37 -14.94
N ASN A 37 7.74 2.53 -14.69
CA ASN A 37 8.76 1.54 -15.08
C ASN A 37 8.89 0.39 -14.06
N VAL A 38 7.76 -0.02 -13.48
CA VAL A 38 7.71 -0.99 -12.38
C VAL A 38 6.50 -1.88 -12.61
N SER A 39 6.68 -3.21 -12.51
CA SER A 39 5.57 -4.15 -12.68
C SER A 39 4.69 -4.19 -11.44
N SER A 40 3.42 -4.55 -11.62
CA SER A 40 2.50 -4.80 -10.51
C SER A 40 3.08 -5.86 -9.57
N GLY A 41 3.22 -5.51 -8.29
CA GLY A 41 3.78 -6.39 -7.26
C GLY A 41 5.29 -6.30 -7.06
N ASP A 42 6.08 -5.76 -8.01
CA ASP A 42 7.52 -5.59 -7.83
C ASP A 42 7.83 -4.63 -6.69
N MET A 43 7.09 -3.52 -6.62
CA MET A 43 7.26 -2.50 -5.59
C MET A 43 6.99 -3.06 -4.18
N ILE A 44 5.94 -3.89 -4.04
CA ILE A 44 5.64 -4.59 -2.78
C ILE A 44 6.73 -5.62 -2.47
N ASN A 45 7.16 -6.41 -3.45
CA ASN A 45 8.22 -7.39 -3.27
C ASN A 45 9.53 -6.73 -2.83
N THR A 46 9.91 -5.60 -3.43
CA THR A 46 11.08 -4.82 -3.01
C THR A 46 10.94 -4.36 -1.56
N LEU A 47 9.81 -3.75 -1.19
CA LEU A 47 9.57 -3.29 0.18
C LEU A 47 9.61 -4.42 1.21
N LEU A 48 9.08 -5.60 0.86
CA LEU A 48 9.12 -6.78 1.72
C LEU A 48 10.54 -7.40 1.82
N ASN A 49 11.31 -7.34 0.74
CA ASN A 49 12.69 -7.85 0.71
C ASN A 49 13.69 -6.96 1.45
N ILE A 50 13.36 -5.69 1.74
CA ILE A 50 14.20 -4.80 2.57
C ILE A 50 14.43 -5.38 3.99
N LYS A 51 13.54 -6.28 4.47
CA LYS A 51 13.70 -6.99 5.75
C LYS A 51 14.49 -8.31 5.67
N ASP A 52 15.13 -8.61 4.54
CA ASP A 52 16.09 -9.73 4.37
C ASP A 52 15.52 -11.14 4.66
N ILE A 53 14.20 -11.31 4.52
CA ILE A 53 13.57 -12.63 4.60
C ILE A 53 13.72 -13.30 3.22
N THR A 54 14.83 -14.01 3.05
CA THR A 54 15.17 -14.75 1.82
C THR A 54 14.25 -15.94 1.56
N ASN A 55 13.52 -16.43 2.57
CA ASN A 55 12.61 -17.56 2.43
C ASN A 55 11.15 -17.12 2.20
N THR A 56 10.63 -17.38 1.00
CA THR A 56 9.27 -17.01 0.57
C THR A 56 8.16 -17.60 1.44
N ASN A 57 8.33 -18.82 1.97
CA ASN A 57 7.33 -19.49 2.81
C ASN A 57 7.29 -18.88 4.21
N GLU A 58 8.47 -18.61 4.77
CA GLU A 58 8.61 -17.96 6.08
C GLU A 58 8.06 -16.53 6.04
N ARG A 59 8.26 -15.84 4.92
CA ARG A 59 7.69 -14.52 4.65
C ARG A 59 6.16 -14.53 4.62
N ALA A 60 5.56 -15.47 3.89
CA ALA A 60 4.10 -15.59 3.82
C ALA A 60 3.49 -15.88 5.19
N GLN A 61 4.11 -16.74 6.01
CA GLN A 61 3.62 -17.05 7.35
C GLN A 61 3.66 -15.82 8.28
N ARG A 62 4.77 -15.07 8.29
CA ARG A 62 4.89 -13.85 9.11
C ARG A 62 3.92 -12.76 8.69
N ILE A 63 3.73 -12.55 7.38
CA ILE A 63 2.76 -11.57 6.87
C ILE A 63 1.35 -11.91 7.36
N ASN A 64 0.92 -13.17 7.26
CA ASN A 64 -0.40 -13.57 7.75
C ASN A 64 -0.52 -13.38 9.27
N GLN A 65 0.51 -13.74 10.04
CA GLN A 65 0.52 -13.55 11.50
C GLN A 65 0.43 -12.09 11.95
N GLU A 66 1.09 -11.16 11.25
CA GLU A 66 1.00 -9.74 11.58
C GLU A 66 -0.31 -9.10 11.09
N LEU A 67 -0.85 -9.56 9.96
CA LEU A 67 -2.15 -9.09 9.46
C LEU A 67 -3.30 -9.50 10.38
N ASP A 68 -3.26 -10.68 11.00
CA ASP A 68 -4.27 -11.15 11.96
C ASP A 68 -4.27 -10.34 13.29
N GLN A 69 -3.27 -9.48 13.52
CA GLN A 69 -3.16 -8.64 14.72
C GLN A 69 -3.64 -7.19 14.54
N ILE A 70 -4.08 -6.82 13.33
CA ILE A 70 -4.60 -5.48 12.98
C ILE A 70 -6.12 -5.52 12.92
#